data_AF-A0A2N6NKB5-F1
#
_entry.id   AF-A0A2N6NKB5-F1
#
_cell.length_a   1.000
_cell.length_b   1.000
_cell.length_c   1.000
_cell.angle_alpha   90.00
_cell.angle_beta   90.00
_cell.angle_gamma   90.00
#
_symmetry.space_group_name_H-M   'P 1'
#
loop_
_entity.id
_entity.type
_entity.pdbx_description
1 polymer ?
#
loop_
_entity_poly.entity_id
_entity_poly.type
_entity_poly.pdbx_seq_one_letter_code
_entity_poly.pdbx_strand_id
1 'polypeptide(L)'
;MPVIAPVITLSLALLASASPLLSYRAENATKCDARDLCSGVKSTASLAGLYVCGDSRLGPLALVKDKYSMKGELGSILDNYEPFGKICPGAFLQKYGNGKGWFEYPPKDGFELGNDGEAIKRNYTLCPGDKLDRVGHENGTFLAPLGTPYEQRSLVPANMATNPKASDLTDLSGTLYNYHVYEVVKNLTVEAGHIAPWFEQPGKGMQFHLAMPVWQAVRDGFLVELCKSATYACGNRPGTDVQTWLTCNSNGRWETAGECAADQHCKLHSANTVPSCEAKKPSAN
;
A
#
# COMPACT_ATOMS: atom_id res chain seq x y z
N MET A 1 81.06 -4.49 30.24
CA MET A 1 79.70 -4.78 30.74
C MET A 1 78.71 -4.39 29.64
N PRO A 2 78.08 -5.35 28.93
CA PRO A 2 77.10 -5.02 27.89
C PRO A 2 75.72 -4.82 28.54
N VAL A 3 75.02 -3.79 28.08
CA VAL A 3 73.64 -3.47 28.48
C VAL A 3 72.69 -4.30 27.60
N ILE A 4 71.88 -5.14 28.23
CA ILE A 4 70.87 -5.98 27.57
C ILE A 4 69.58 -5.14 27.44
N ALA A 5 69.15 -4.87 26.21
CA ALA A 5 67.81 -4.34 25.93
C ALA A 5 66.85 -5.52 25.64
N PRO A 6 65.63 -5.54 26.20
CA PRO A 6 64.67 -6.60 25.94
C PRO A 6 63.96 -6.37 24.60
N VAL A 7 63.97 -7.39 23.73
CA VAL A 7 63.14 -7.42 22.52
C VAL A 7 61.75 -7.88 22.93
N ILE A 8 60.78 -6.96 22.93
CA ILE A 8 59.36 -7.29 23.07
C ILE A 8 58.84 -7.66 21.67
N THR A 9 58.65 -8.95 21.42
CA THR A 9 57.96 -9.43 20.23
C THR A 9 56.46 -9.21 20.41
N LEU A 10 55.94 -8.19 19.73
CA LEU A 10 54.50 -7.94 19.62
C LEU A 10 53.90 -8.94 18.61
N SER A 11 53.37 -10.06 19.12
CA SER A 11 52.62 -11.03 18.31
C SER A 11 51.31 -10.39 17.85
N LEU A 12 51.26 -9.97 16.59
CA LEU A 12 50.05 -9.51 15.93
C LEU A 12 49.16 -10.72 15.61
N ALA A 13 48.25 -11.07 16.52
CA ALA A 13 47.21 -12.05 16.23
C ALA A 13 46.19 -11.39 15.28
N LEU A 14 46.27 -11.70 13.98
CA LEU A 14 45.16 -11.47 13.05
C LEU A 14 43.99 -12.38 13.47
N LEU A 15 43.08 -11.86 14.28
CA LEU A 15 41.74 -12.41 14.39
C LEU A 15 41.03 -12.10 13.07
N ALA A 16 41.11 -13.06 12.14
CA ALA A 16 40.21 -13.10 11.00
C ALA A 16 38.79 -13.26 11.56
N SER A 17 38.05 -12.16 11.63
CA SER A 17 36.61 -12.18 11.81
C SER A 17 35.99 -12.87 10.60
N ALA A 18 35.81 -14.18 10.70
CA ALA A 18 34.92 -14.91 9.82
C ALA A 18 33.50 -14.41 10.13
N SER A 19 33.08 -13.35 9.44
CA SER A 19 31.65 -13.08 9.26
C SER A 19 31.06 -14.36 8.68
N PRO A 20 29.98 -14.92 9.26
CA PRO A 20 29.22 -15.92 8.54
C PRO A 20 28.70 -15.19 7.31
N LEU A 21 29.35 -15.43 6.16
CA LEU A 21 28.71 -15.24 4.88
C LEU A 21 27.46 -16.10 5.00
N LEU A 22 26.31 -15.46 5.25
CA LEU A 22 25.04 -16.00 4.83
C LEU A 22 25.24 -16.28 3.35
N SER A 23 25.58 -17.52 3.06
CA SER A 23 25.41 -18.12 1.75
C SER A 23 23.92 -18.03 1.50
N TYR A 24 23.48 -16.87 1.01
CA TYR A 24 22.24 -16.75 0.30
C TYR A 24 22.46 -17.62 -0.93
N ARG A 25 22.19 -18.92 -0.74
CA ARG A 25 22.04 -19.85 -1.83
C ARG A 25 21.03 -19.17 -2.74
N ALA A 26 21.50 -18.67 -3.87
CA ALA A 26 20.65 -18.33 -5.00
C ALA A 26 20.01 -19.66 -5.42
N GLU A 27 19.01 -20.11 -4.67
CA GLU A 27 18.12 -21.15 -5.09
C GLU A 27 17.49 -20.63 -6.37
N ASN A 28 17.77 -21.34 -7.46
CA ASN A 28 17.23 -21.15 -8.80
C ASN A 28 16.08 -20.15 -8.85
N ALA A 29 16.35 -18.93 -9.31
CA ALA A 29 15.29 -18.08 -9.83
C ALA A 29 14.69 -18.82 -11.02
N THR A 30 13.68 -19.64 -10.77
CA THR A 30 12.90 -20.33 -11.80
C THR A 30 12.24 -19.23 -12.61
N LYS A 31 12.89 -18.86 -13.73
CA LYS A 31 12.36 -17.87 -14.67
C LYS A 31 10.98 -18.37 -15.09
N CYS A 32 9.95 -17.56 -14.88
CA CYS A 32 8.60 -17.95 -15.24
C CYS A 32 8.54 -18.36 -16.69
N ASP A 33 7.85 -19.47 -16.97
CA ASP A 33 7.55 -19.83 -18.34
C ASP A 33 6.65 -18.72 -18.90
N ALA A 34 7.18 -17.95 -19.85
CA ALA A 34 6.42 -16.88 -20.49
C ALA A 34 5.17 -17.41 -21.21
N ARG A 35 5.10 -18.72 -21.51
CA ARG A 35 3.93 -19.39 -22.09
C ARG A 35 2.91 -19.84 -21.05
N ASP A 36 3.30 -19.93 -19.77
CA ASP A 36 2.44 -20.33 -18.66
C ASP A 36 2.75 -19.55 -17.37
N LEU A 37 2.65 -18.21 -17.44
CA LEU A 37 2.90 -17.34 -16.30
C LEU A 37 1.95 -17.62 -15.12
N CYS A 38 0.74 -18.11 -15.42
CA CYS A 38 -0.32 -18.31 -14.45
C CYS A 38 -0.38 -19.74 -13.87
N SER A 39 0.64 -20.55 -14.15
CA SER A 39 0.75 -21.90 -13.59
C SER A 39 0.63 -21.87 -12.06
N GLY A 40 -0.22 -22.74 -11.51
CA GLY A 40 -0.49 -22.82 -10.07
C GLY A 40 -1.45 -21.78 -9.51
N VAL A 41 -2.02 -20.88 -10.33
CA VAL A 41 -3.04 -19.91 -9.91
C VAL A 41 -4.44 -20.45 -10.23
N LYS A 42 -5.35 -20.39 -9.26
CA LYS A 42 -6.78 -20.69 -9.49
C LYS A 42 -7.47 -19.47 -10.11
N SER A 43 -7.48 -19.41 -11.43
CA SER A 43 -8.09 -18.29 -12.16
C SER A 43 -9.62 -18.28 -12.06
N THR A 44 -10.19 -17.08 -11.91
CA THR A 44 -11.63 -16.84 -12.04
C THR A 44 -11.92 -16.14 -13.36
N ALA A 45 -12.73 -16.75 -14.23
CA ALA A 45 -12.96 -16.27 -15.59
C ALA A 45 -13.53 -14.83 -15.64
N SER A 46 -14.43 -14.47 -14.73
CA SER A 46 -14.99 -13.12 -14.65
C SER A 46 -13.96 -12.05 -14.23
N LEU A 47 -12.83 -12.47 -13.65
CA LEU A 47 -11.76 -11.60 -13.17
C LEU A 47 -10.56 -11.53 -14.12
N ALA A 48 -10.49 -12.37 -15.15
CA ALA A 48 -9.33 -12.49 -16.04
C ALA A 48 -8.96 -11.22 -16.81
N GLY A 49 -9.93 -10.33 -17.06
CA GLY A 49 -9.69 -9.02 -17.68
C GLY A 49 -9.29 -7.92 -16.68
N LEU A 50 -9.48 -8.16 -15.39
CA LEU A 50 -9.29 -7.17 -14.34
C LEU A 50 -7.98 -7.42 -13.60
N TYR A 51 -7.75 -8.64 -13.12
CA TYR A 51 -6.64 -8.98 -12.23
C TYR A 51 -5.62 -9.88 -12.92
N VAL A 52 -4.36 -9.81 -12.47
CA VAL A 52 -3.31 -10.71 -12.96
C VAL A 52 -3.75 -12.17 -12.76
N CYS A 53 -3.67 -12.97 -13.82
CA CYS A 53 -4.12 -14.36 -13.84
C CYS A 53 -5.60 -14.59 -13.44
N GLY A 54 -6.44 -13.55 -13.43
CA GLY A 54 -7.82 -13.64 -12.99
C GLY A 54 -7.99 -13.94 -11.50
N ASP A 55 -7.03 -13.54 -10.66
CA ASP A 55 -7.08 -13.70 -9.20
C ASP A 55 -6.85 -12.34 -8.54
N SER A 56 -7.82 -11.87 -7.76
CA SER A 56 -7.78 -10.52 -7.17
C SER A 56 -6.62 -10.30 -6.21
N ARG A 57 -6.07 -11.38 -5.64
CA ARG A 57 -4.90 -11.33 -4.75
C ARG A 57 -3.63 -10.89 -5.47
N LEU A 58 -3.56 -11.13 -6.78
CA LEU A 58 -2.41 -10.78 -7.62
C LEU A 58 -2.47 -9.34 -8.15
N GLY A 59 -3.47 -8.58 -7.73
CA GLY A 59 -3.60 -7.17 -8.04
C GLY A 59 -3.99 -6.89 -9.49
N PRO A 60 -4.14 -5.59 -9.83
CA PRO A 60 -4.63 -5.17 -11.12
C PRO A 60 -3.77 -5.57 -12.30
N LEU A 61 -4.40 -6.09 -13.35
CA LEU A 61 -3.73 -6.47 -14.59
C LEU A 61 -3.05 -5.28 -15.26
N ALA A 62 -3.59 -4.07 -15.09
CA ALA A 62 -3.03 -2.84 -15.60
C ALA A 62 -1.62 -2.52 -15.05
N LEU A 63 -1.30 -2.95 -13.83
CA LEU A 63 0.05 -2.74 -13.25
C LEU A 63 1.14 -3.47 -14.03
N VAL A 64 0.80 -4.60 -14.64
CA VAL A 64 1.75 -5.42 -15.42
C VAL A 64 1.69 -5.08 -16.90
N LYS A 65 0.50 -4.76 -17.43
CA LYS A 65 0.32 -4.50 -18.88
C LYS A 65 0.68 -3.08 -19.30
N ASP A 66 0.49 -2.10 -18.42
CA ASP A 66 0.53 -0.69 -18.80
C ASP A 66 1.01 0.18 -17.63
N LYS A 67 2.08 -0.25 -16.97
CA LYS A 67 2.68 0.44 -15.83
C LYS A 67 2.94 1.93 -16.10
N TYR A 68 3.33 2.27 -17.33
CA TYR A 68 3.69 3.63 -17.75
C TYR A 68 2.50 4.53 -18.08
N SER A 69 1.26 4.02 -18.12
CA SER A 69 0.08 4.88 -18.26
C SER A 69 -0.36 5.53 -16.96
N MET A 70 0.13 5.03 -15.82
CA MET A 70 -0.07 5.68 -14.53
C MET A 70 0.81 6.92 -14.47
N LYS A 71 0.19 8.08 -14.24
CA LYS A 71 0.84 9.39 -14.22
C LYS A 71 0.61 10.08 -12.89
N GLY A 72 1.37 11.14 -12.63
CA GLY A 72 1.30 11.89 -11.39
C GLY A 72 1.89 11.11 -10.22
N GLU A 73 1.45 11.45 -9.02
CA GLU A 73 1.95 10.91 -7.75
C GLU A 73 1.88 9.37 -7.72
N LEU A 74 0.77 8.79 -8.18
CA LEU A 74 0.63 7.34 -8.26
C LEU A 74 1.63 6.70 -9.24
N GLY A 75 1.84 7.31 -10.41
CA GLY A 75 2.82 6.81 -11.37
C GLY A 75 4.23 6.78 -10.75
N SER A 76 4.62 7.88 -10.10
CA SER A 76 5.95 8.01 -9.49
C SER A 76 6.22 6.99 -8.38
N ILE A 77 5.23 6.65 -7.55
CA ILE A 77 5.47 5.63 -6.51
C ILE A 77 5.58 4.21 -7.11
N LEU A 78 5.24 4.01 -8.38
CA LEU A 78 5.27 2.70 -9.02
C LEU A 78 6.54 2.47 -9.85
N ASP A 79 7.39 3.47 -10.07
CA ASP A 79 8.48 3.42 -11.06
C ASP A 79 9.35 2.14 -10.95
N ASN A 80 9.71 1.69 -9.74
CA ASN A 80 10.51 0.46 -9.55
C ASN A 80 9.71 -0.74 -9.02
N TYR A 81 8.38 -0.64 -8.99
CA TYR A 81 7.55 -1.73 -8.48
C TYR A 81 7.51 -2.92 -9.45
N GLU A 82 7.96 -4.08 -8.97
CA GLU A 82 7.82 -5.39 -9.62
C GLU A 82 6.92 -6.27 -8.74
N PRO A 83 5.63 -6.48 -9.08
CA PRO A 83 4.63 -7.04 -8.15
C PRO A 83 4.98 -8.38 -7.50
N PHE A 84 5.76 -9.20 -8.19
CA PHE A 84 6.14 -10.55 -7.75
C PHE A 84 7.67 -10.71 -7.63
N GLY A 85 8.43 -9.62 -7.69
CA GLY A 85 9.89 -9.65 -7.76
C GLY A 85 10.39 -10.65 -8.80
N LYS A 86 11.15 -11.66 -8.35
CA LYS A 86 11.77 -12.67 -9.23
C LYS A 86 11.03 -14.02 -9.27
N ILE A 87 9.82 -14.11 -8.72
CA ILE A 87 9.02 -15.35 -8.68
C ILE A 87 7.72 -15.22 -9.47
N CYS A 88 7.14 -16.35 -9.83
CA CYS A 88 5.90 -16.40 -10.61
C CYS A 88 4.66 -16.20 -9.72
N PRO A 89 3.53 -15.72 -10.26
CA PRO A 89 2.30 -15.50 -9.50
C PRO A 89 1.85 -16.67 -8.63
N GLY A 90 1.90 -17.90 -9.15
CA GLY A 90 1.55 -19.10 -8.36
C GLY A 90 2.49 -19.33 -7.18
N ALA A 91 3.80 -19.16 -7.40
CA ALA A 91 4.83 -19.28 -6.35
C ALA A 91 4.70 -18.15 -5.31
N PHE A 92 4.34 -16.95 -5.74
CA PHE A 92 4.08 -15.82 -4.84
C PHE A 92 2.91 -16.12 -3.88
N LEU A 93 1.79 -16.62 -4.41
CA LEU A 93 0.63 -17.02 -3.59
C LEU A 93 0.95 -18.18 -2.66
N GLN A 94 1.79 -19.12 -3.10
CA GLN A 94 2.24 -20.24 -2.26
C GLN A 94 3.13 -19.76 -1.12
N LYS A 95 4.08 -18.86 -1.40
CA LYS A 95 5.05 -18.36 -0.42
C LYS A 95 4.42 -17.45 0.63
N TYR A 96 3.50 -16.60 0.22
CA TYR A 96 2.94 -15.55 1.09
C TYR A 96 1.48 -15.78 1.50
N GLY A 97 0.85 -16.89 1.10
CA GLY A 97 -0.52 -17.21 1.48
C GLY A 97 -0.62 -17.76 2.90
N ASN A 98 -1.69 -17.41 3.62
CA ASN A 98 -1.98 -17.91 4.97
C ASN A 98 -2.82 -19.21 5.00
N GLY A 99 -3.06 -19.83 3.84
CA GLY A 99 -3.91 -21.01 3.69
C GLY A 99 -5.43 -20.77 3.82
N LYS A 100 -5.86 -19.55 4.17
CA LYS A 100 -7.27 -19.15 4.35
C LYS A 100 -7.79 -18.27 3.21
N GLY A 101 -7.14 -18.33 2.05
CA GLY A 101 -7.51 -17.52 0.88
C GLY A 101 -6.99 -16.08 0.93
N TRP A 102 -6.12 -15.73 1.89
CA TRP A 102 -5.47 -14.42 1.95
C TRP A 102 -3.97 -14.53 2.21
N PHE A 103 -3.31 -13.41 2.50
CA PHE A 103 -1.88 -13.31 2.74
C PHE A 103 -1.51 -13.44 4.22
N GLU A 104 -0.33 -13.98 4.46
CA GLU A 104 0.38 -13.95 5.75
C GLU A 104 1.21 -12.67 5.82
N TYR A 105 0.88 -11.81 6.78
CA TYR A 105 1.54 -10.51 6.97
C TYR A 105 2.78 -10.66 7.86
N PRO A 106 3.76 -9.74 7.76
CA PRO A 106 4.94 -9.78 8.61
C PRO A 106 4.55 -9.61 10.08
N PRO A 107 5.32 -10.20 11.02
CA PRO A 107 5.08 -10.02 12.45
C PRO A 107 5.30 -8.56 12.87
N LYS A 108 4.86 -8.23 14.10
CA LYS A 108 5.14 -6.94 14.76
C LYS A 108 4.79 -5.73 13.86
N ASP A 109 3.62 -5.79 13.22
CA ASP A 109 3.07 -4.71 12.41
C ASP A 109 3.96 -4.33 11.20
N GLY A 110 4.85 -5.23 10.77
CA GLY A 110 5.73 -5.00 9.62
C GLY A 110 6.84 -3.99 9.86
N PHE A 111 7.11 -3.58 11.10
CA PHE A 111 8.30 -2.79 11.42
C PHE A 111 9.56 -3.64 11.29
N GLU A 112 10.68 -3.00 10.92
CA GLU A 112 11.99 -3.63 11.03
C GLU A 112 12.26 -4.10 12.47
N LEU A 113 12.94 -5.24 12.60
CA LEU A 113 13.25 -5.83 13.90
C LEU A 113 14.71 -5.57 14.27
N GLY A 114 14.93 -5.29 15.55
CA GLY A 114 16.25 -5.24 16.17
C GLY A 114 16.85 -6.62 16.35
N ASN A 115 18.09 -6.66 16.85
CA ASN A 115 18.78 -7.92 17.17
C ASN A 115 18.09 -8.73 18.27
N ASP A 116 17.23 -8.09 19.05
CA ASP A 116 16.38 -8.68 20.09
C ASP A 116 15.05 -9.22 19.55
N GLY A 117 14.76 -9.04 18.25
CA GLY A 117 13.51 -9.43 17.63
C GLY A 117 12.34 -8.47 17.90
N GLU A 118 12.60 -7.33 18.54
CA GLU A 118 11.57 -6.32 18.80
C GLU A 118 11.50 -5.27 17.69
N ALA A 119 10.31 -4.70 17.50
CA ALA A 119 10.07 -3.69 16.49
C ALA A 119 10.87 -2.41 16.77
N ILE A 120 11.63 -1.96 15.78
CA ILE A 120 12.33 -0.67 15.79
C ILE A 120 11.32 0.41 15.40
N LYS A 121 10.61 0.93 16.40
CA LYS A 121 9.63 2.02 16.27
C LYS A 121 9.72 3.01 17.42
N ARG A 122 9.22 4.22 17.21
CA ARG A 122 9.11 5.27 18.25
C ARG A 122 7.82 6.05 18.10
N ASN A 123 7.34 6.61 19.21
CA ASN A 123 6.30 7.62 19.12
C ASN A 123 6.83 8.85 18.37
N TYR A 124 6.06 9.33 17.42
CA TYR A 124 6.36 10.49 16.59
C TYR A 124 5.11 11.36 16.47
N THR A 125 5.27 12.67 16.50
CA THR A 125 4.16 13.60 16.30
C THR A 125 4.24 14.13 14.88
N LEU A 126 3.25 13.78 14.07
CA LEU A 126 2.99 14.42 12.79
C LEU A 126 2.41 15.81 13.06
N CYS A 127 2.96 16.82 12.39
CA CYS A 127 2.60 18.22 12.55
C CYS A 127 1.66 18.69 11.43
N PRO A 128 0.83 19.73 11.68
CA PRO A 128 0.04 20.35 10.64
C PRO A 128 0.86 20.71 9.40
N GLY A 129 0.37 20.32 8.23
CA GLY A 129 1.03 20.49 6.94
C GLY A 129 1.86 19.29 6.47
N ASP A 130 2.15 18.30 7.33
CA ASP A 130 2.77 17.05 6.91
C ASP A 130 1.87 16.33 5.90
N LYS A 131 2.47 15.85 4.80
CA LYS A 131 1.76 15.14 3.74
C LYS A 131 2.05 13.65 3.75
N LEU A 132 0.99 12.88 3.71
CA LEU A 132 1.00 11.43 3.84
C LEU A 132 0.24 10.82 2.66
N ASP A 133 0.50 9.56 2.37
CA ASP A 133 -0.32 8.80 1.45
C ASP A 133 -0.52 7.36 1.92
N ARG A 134 -1.48 6.68 1.28
CA ARG A 134 -1.85 5.30 1.57
C ARG A 134 -2.29 4.60 0.30
N VAL A 135 -1.86 3.34 0.14
CA VAL A 135 -2.46 2.42 -0.83
C VAL A 135 -3.26 1.36 -0.07
N GLY A 136 -4.57 1.50 -0.07
CA GLY A 136 -5.49 0.63 0.66
C GLY A 136 -6.60 1.40 1.36
N HIS A 137 -7.67 0.69 1.70
CA HIS A 137 -8.89 1.25 2.26
C HIS A 137 -8.64 2.04 3.56
N GLU A 138 -9.43 3.07 3.80
CA GLU A 138 -9.34 3.94 5.00
C GLU A 138 -9.64 3.23 6.34
N ASN A 139 -10.09 1.96 6.31
CA ASN A 139 -10.26 1.12 7.49
C ASN A 139 -8.93 0.66 8.10
N GLY A 140 -7.83 0.77 7.34
CA GLY A 140 -6.50 0.49 7.88
C GLY A 140 -5.95 1.61 8.76
N THR A 141 -4.81 1.34 9.39
CA THR A 141 -4.17 2.23 10.36
C THR A 141 -2.76 2.68 9.95
N PHE A 142 -2.31 2.32 8.74
CA PHE A 142 -0.96 2.63 8.26
C PHE A 142 -0.98 3.68 7.14
N LEU A 143 -0.09 4.67 7.26
CA LEU A 143 0.24 5.62 6.20
C LEU A 143 1.76 5.62 5.97
N ALA A 144 2.20 6.20 4.86
CA ALA A 144 3.60 6.51 4.60
C ALA A 144 3.75 8.02 4.32
N PRO A 145 4.98 8.57 4.40
CA PRO A 145 5.26 9.87 3.79
C PRO A 145 4.83 9.89 2.32
N LEU A 146 4.20 10.98 1.89
CA LEU A 146 3.77 11.17 0.51
C LEU A 146 4.93 10.88 -0.47
N GLY A 147 4.68 10.02 -1.45
CA GLY A 147 5.65 9.69 -2.49
C GLY A 147 6.61 8.55 -2.13
N THR A 148 6.43 7.87 -1.00
CA THR A 148 7.17 6.64 -0.67
C THR A 148 6.98 5.61 -1.79
N PRO A 149 8.03 5.09 -2.45
CA PRO A 149 7.88 4.10 -3.52
C PRO A 149 7.15 2.84 -3.03
N TYR A 150 6.36 2.20 -3.89
CA TYR A 150 5.51 1.07 -3.50
C TYR A 150 6.34 -0.14 -3.05
N GLU A 151 7.47 -0.40 -3.70
CA GLU A 151 8.44 -1.42 -3.30
C GLU A 151 9.04 -1.14 -1.92
N GLN A 152 8.99 0.10 -1.43
CA GLN A 152 9.43 0.45 -0.09
C GLN A 152 8.37 0.24 0.98
N ARG A 153 7.14 -0.12 0.59
CA ARG A 153 5.99 -0.27 1.48
C ARG A 153 5.71 -1.72 1.89
N SER A 154 6.36 -2.70 1.25
CA SER A 154 6.11 -4.13 1.49
C SER A 154 4.62 -4.49 1.50
N LEU A 155 3.87 -3.98 0.52
CA LEU A 155 2.44 -4.24 0.35
C LEU A 155 2.19 -5.32 -0.72
N VAL A 156 1.12 -6.08 -0.55
CA VAL A 156 0.68 -7.04 -1.57
C VAL A 156 0.10 -6.32 -2.79
N PRO A 157 0.14 -6.92 -3.99
CA PRO A 157 -0.49 -6.34 -5.17
C PRO A 157 -2.00 -6.05 -4.99
N ALA A 158 -2.69 -6.86 -4.16
CA ALA A 158 -4.11 -6.74 -3.86
C ALA A 158 -4.52 -5.46 -3.12
N ASN A 159 -3.57 -4.73 -2.52
CA ASN A 159 -3.87 -3.43 -1.91
C ASN A 159 -4.32 -2.42 -2.97
N MET A 160 -3.89 -2.59 -4.23
CA MET A 160 -4.38 -1.80 -5.36
C MET A 160 -5.66 -2.42 -5.95
N ALA A 161 -6.66 -1.59 -6.21
CA ALA A 161 -7.91 -2.01 -6.86
C ALA A 161 -7.82 -1.88 -8.39
N THR A 162 -8.54 -2.73 -9.14
CA THR A 162 -8.57 -2.69 -10.62
C THR A 162 -9.39 -1.56 -11.20
N ASN A 163 -10.13 -0.86 -10.36
CA ASN A 163 -11.12 0.10 -10.80
C ASN A 163 -11.39 1.10 -9.66
N PRO A 164 -11.43 2.42 -9.91
CA PRO A 164 -12.02 3.39 -8.97
C PRO A 164 -13.53 3.17 -8.75
N LYS A 165 -14.12 2.11 -9.33
CA LYS A 165 -15.57 1.88 -9.48
C LYS A 165 -16.02 0.50 -9.04
N ALA A 166 -15.18 -0.25 -8.33
CA ALA A 166 -15.61 -1.43 -7.62
C ALA A 166 -15.34 -1.18 -6.14
N SER A 167 -16.28 -0.49 -5.52
CA SER A 167 -16.75 -0.93 -4.23
C SER A 167 -16.77 -2.45 -4.26
N ASP A 168 -15.80 -3.08 -3.60
CA ASP A 168 -16.08 -4.27 -2.82
C ASP A 168 -17.02 -3.81 -1.70
N LEU A 169 -18.23 -3.41 -2.09
CA LEU A 169 -19.38 -2.83 -1.35
C LEU A 169 -19.10 -1.85 -0.18
N THR A 170 -17.87 -1.35 -0.02
CA THR A 170 -17.41 -0.61 1.17
C THR A 170 -16.54 0.60 0.86
N ASP A 171 -15.89 0.65 -0.32
CA ASP A 171 -15.04 1.77 -0.72
C ASP A 171 -15.81 2.74 -1.61
N LEU A 172 -16.25 3.85 -1.03
CA LEU A 172 -17.02 4.90 -1.69
C LEU A 172 -16.13 6.05 -2.20
N SER A 173 -14.81 6.00 -1.98
CA SER A 173 -13.90 7.13 -2.21
C SER A 173 -13.70 7.49 -3.69
N GLY A 174 -14.00 6.59 -4.63
CA GLY A 174 -13.77 6.82 -6.06
C GLY A 174 -12.29 6.95 -6.44
N THR A 175 -11.40 6.56 -5.54
CA THR A 175 -9.96 6.78 -5.64
C THR A 175 -9.28 5.70 -6.50
N LEU A 176 -8.57 6.15 -7.53
CA LEU A 176 -7.91 5.27 -8.50
C LEU A 176 -6.84 4.40 -7.81
N TYR A 177 -6.89 3.08 -8.02
CA TYR A 177 -5.98 2.09 -7.41
C TYR A 177 -5.92 2.11 -5.88
N ASN A 178 -6.98 2.60 -5.20
CA ASN A 178 -7.02 2.69 -3.73
C ASN A 178 -5.87 3.58 -3.17
N TYR A 179 -5.44 4.58 -3.95
CA TYR A 179 -4.32 5.47 -3.60
C TYR A 179 -4.79 6.83 -3.08
N HIS A 180 -4.71 7.01 -1.77
CA HIS A 180 -5.18 8.20 -1.07
C HIS A 180 -4.02 9.09 -0.65
N VAL A 181 -4.23 10.40 -0.68
CA VAL A 181 -3.27 11.40 -0.21
C VAL A 181 -3.94 12.22 0.90
N TYR A 182 -3.20 12.50 1.96
CA TYR A 182 -3.71 13.23 3.13
C TYR A 182 -2.75 14.35 3.53
N GLU A 183 -3.32 15.36 4.17
CA GLU A 183 -2.57 16.39 4.89
C GLU A 183 -2.96 16.36 6.36
N VAL A 184 -1.98 16.50 7.24
CA VAL A 184 -2.19 16.59 8.68
C VAL A 184 -2.70 17.99 9.00
N VAL A 185 -3.80 18.07 9.74
CA VAL A 185 -4.47 19.33 10.11
C VAL A 185 -4.23 19.68 11.59
N LYS A 186 -4.06 18.66 12.43
CA LYS A 186 -3.77 18.79 13.87
C LYS A 186 -2.65 17.84 14.25
N ASN A 187 -1.87 18.18 15.29
CA ASN A 187 -0.85 17.29 15.82
C ASN A 187 -1.42 15.88 16.05
N LEU A 188 -0.80 14.88 15.44
CA LEU A 188 -1.24 13.49 15.48
C LEU A 188 -0.07 12.62 15.92
N THR A 189 -0.17 12.00 17.09
CA THR A 189 0.83 11.06 17.58
C THR A 189 0.63 9.69 16.93
N VAL A 190 1.72 9.13 16.40
CA VAL A 190 1.78 7.85 15.70
C VAL A 190 2.99 7.05 16.17
N GLU A 191 3.00 5.75 15.91
CA GLU A 191 4.24 4.98 15.95
C GLU A 191 4.92 5.05 14.58
N ALA A 192 6.17 5.51 14.54
CA ALA A 192 6.97 5.64 13.32
C ALA A 192 8.18 4.69 13.34
N GLY A 193 8.45 4.07 12.20
CA GLY A 193 9.59 3.16 12.02
C GLY A 193 9.71 2.68 10.59
N HIS A 194 10.85 2.07 10.26
CA HIS A 194 11.08 1.52 8.93
C HIS A 194 10.28 0.24 8.71
N ILE A 195 9.91 0.00 7.46
CA ILE A 195 9.13 -1.15 7.02
C ILE A 195 10.08 -2.33 6.73
N ALA A 196 9.80 -3.49 7.31
CA ALA A 196 10.55 -4.71 7.04
C ALA A 196 10.35 -5.19 5.58
N PRO A 197 11.36 -5.80 4.95
CA PRO A 197 11.19 -6.45 3.65
C PRO A 197 10.14 -7.56 3.74
N TRP A 198 9.15 -7.55 2.83
CA TRP A 198 8.12 -8.59 2.74
C TRP A 198 7.51 -8.63 1.33
N PHE A 199 6.73 -9.66 1.01
CA PHE A 199 6.02 -9.79 -0.29
C PHE A 199 6.91 -9.54 -1.54
N GLU A 200 8.12 -10.10 -1.58
CA GLU A 200 9.14 -9.87 -2.63
C GLU A 200 9.60 -8.41 -2.80
N GLN A 201 9.27 -7.53 -1.87
CA GLN A 201 9.67 -6.13 -1.89
C GLN A 201 10.74 -5.85 -0.83
N PRO A 202 11.67 -4.90 -1.09
CA PRO A 202 12.74 -4.56 -0.18
C PRO A 202 12.26 -3.87 1.11
N GLY A 203 11.09 -3.21 1.11
CA GLY A 203 10.67 -2.40 2.24
C GLY A 203 11.62 -1.21 2.44
N LYS A 204 12.03 -0.94 3.68
CA LYS A 204 12.91 0.17 4.09
C LYS A 204 12.28 1.56 4.03
N GLY A 205 11.07 1.71 3.49
CA GLY A 205 10.29 2.94 3.61
C GLY A 205 9.95 3.23 5.07
N MET A 206 9.51 4.45 5.35
CA MET A 206 8.96 4.82 6.66
C MET A 206 7.46 4.52 6.68
N GLN A 207 6.96 3.89 7.74
CA GLN A 207 5.52 3.80 8.01
C GLN A 207 5.14 4.57 9.28
N PHE A 208 3.92 5.10 9.26
CA PHE A 208 3.23 5.68 10.41
C PHE A 208 2.03 4.81 10.75
N HIS A 209 2.05 4.24 11.95
CA HIS A 209 0.95 3.45 12.49
C HIS A 209 0.13 4.30 13.45
N LEU A 210 -1.13 4.52 13.10
CA LEU A 210 -2.09 5.30 13.87
C LEU A 210 -2.77 4.42 14.91
N ALA A 211 -3.12 5.00 16.05
CA ALA A 211 -3.95 4.36 17.07
C ALA A 211 -5.43 4.24 16.68
N MET A 212 -5.80 4.71 15.48
CA MET A 212 -7.17 4.71 14.96
C MET A 212 -7.16 4.48 13.44
N PRO A 213 -8.25 3.98 12.84
CA PRO A 213 -8.38 3.91 11.39
C PRO A 213 -8.28 5.29 10.71
N VAL A 214 -7.81 5.32 9.46
CA VAL A 214 -7.65 6.57 8.71
C VAL A 214 -8.98 7.32 8.56
N TRP A 215 -10.08 6.62 8.26
CA TRP A 215 -11.39 7.26 8.14
C TRP A 215 -11.79 8.01 9.44
N GLN A 216 -11.39 7.46 10.60
CA GLN A 216 -11.65 8.09 11.89
C GLN A 216 -10.75 9.31 12.09
N ALA A 217 -9.47 9.23 11.71
CA ALA A 217 -8.56 10.39 11.78
C ALA A 217 -9.03 11.54 10.89
N VAL A 218 -9.64 11.24 9.73
CA VAL A 218 -10.29 12.24 8.86
C VAL A 218 -11.54 12.82 9.54
N ARG A 219 -12.46 11.97 10.03
CA ARG A 219 -13.69 12.39 10.72
C ARG A 219 -13.41 13.28 11.93
N ASP A 220 -12.41 12.92 12.73
CA ASP A 220 -12.04 13.62 13.97
C ASP A 220 -11.17 14.88 13.68
N GLY A 221 -10.87 15.12 12.40
CA GLY A 221 -10.21 16.33 11.90
C GLY A 221 -8.70 16.39 12.18
N PHE A 222 -8.05 15.24 12.35
CA PHE A 222 -6.59 15.14 12.37
C PHE A 222 -6.00 15.13 10.97
N LEU A 223 -6.69 14.47 10.04
CA LEU A 223 -6.33 14.39 8.63
C LEU A 223 -7.41 15.01 7.75
N VAL A 224 -7.02 15.42 6.56
CA VAL A 224 -7.93 15.74 5.46
C VAL A 224 -7.43 15.02 4.22
N GLU A 225 -8.33 14.36 3.49
CA GLU A 225 -7.99 13.77 2.21
C GLU A 225 -7.83 14.88 1.15
N LEU A 226 -6.74 14.80 0.39
CA LEU A 226 -6.43 15.71 -0.71
C LEU A 226 -6.87 15.10 -2.03
N CYS A 227 -7.26 15.97 -2.95
CA CYS A 227 -7.71 15.60 -4.29
C CYS A 227 -7.14 16.54 -5.34
N LYS A 228 -7.23 16.13 -6.60
CA LYS A 228 -6.85 16.98 -7.74
C LYS A 228 -8.01 17.90 -8.11
N SER A 229 -7.78 19.21 -8.18
CA SER A 229 -8.84 20.16 -8.54
C SER A 229 -9.57 19.78 -9.83
N ALA A 230 -10.89 20.03 -9.85
CA ALA A 230 -11.81 19.66 -10.93
C ALA A 230 -12.00 18.14 -11.16
N THR A 231 -11.65 17.30 -10.17
CA THR A 231 -12.15 15.91 -10.11
C THR A 231 -13.43 15.81 -9.30
N TYR A 232 -14.17 14.73 -9.54
CA TYR A 232 -15.41 14.41 -8.83
C TYR A 232 -15.32 13.03 -8.20
N ALA A 233 -16.02 12.84 -7.10
CA ALA A 233 -16.16 11.56 -6.44
C ALA A 233 -17.61 11.34 -5.96
N CYS A 234 -17.92 10.11 -5.62
CA CYS A 234 -19.06 9.81 -4.75
C CYS A 234 -18.57 9.75 -3.31
N GLY A 235 -19.48 9.86 -2.36
CA GLY A 235 -19.15 9.73 -0.95
C GLY A 235 -20.40 9.77 -0.10
N ASN A 236 -20.21 9.85 1.20
CA ASN A 236 -21.31 10.05 2.14
C ASN A 236 -21.19 11.41 2.81
N ARG A 237 -22.34 12.00 3.15
CA ARG A 237 -22.33 13.13 4.08
C ARG A 237 -21.67 12.70 5.39
N PRO A 238 -20.69 13.47 5.90
CA PRO A 238 -19.97 13.13 7.13
C PRO A 238 -20.91 12.76 8.28
N GLY A 239 -20.67 11.60 8.89
CA GLY A 239 -21.46 11.09 10.02
C GLY A 239 -22.85 10.52 9.67
N THR A 240 -23.17 10.31 8.40
CA THR A 240 -24.47 9.76 7.95
C THR A 240 -24.32 8.83 6.75
N ASP A 241 -25.36 8.06 6.42
CA ASP A 241 -25.40 7.19 5.23
C ASP A 241 -26.00 7.87 3.98
N VAL A 242 -26.20 9.19 4.04
CA VAL A 242 -26.72 9.95 2.90
C VAL A 242 -25.65 10.00 1.81
N GLN A 243 -25.98 9.43 0.66
CA GLN A 243 -25.11 9.40 -0.52
C GLN A 243 -24.95 10.81 -1.09
N THR A 244 -23.75 11.18 -1.45
CA THR A 244 -23.37 12.51 -1.95
C THR A 244 -22.48 12.39 -3.17
N TRP A 245 -22.43 13.45 -3.98
CA TRP A 245 -21.34 13.65 -4.91
C TRP A 245 -20.46 14.81 -4.44
N LEU A 246 -19.16 14.62 -4.61
CA LEU A 246 -18.11 15.52 -4.15
C LEU A 246 -17.44 16.16 -5.36
N THR A 247 -17.01 17.42 -5.19
CA THR A 247 -16.13 18.12 -6.13
C THR A 247 -14.83 18.45 -5.42
N CYS A 248 -13.71 18.37 -6.14
CA CYS A 248 -12.45 18.86 -5.63
C CYS A 248 -12.32 20.36 -5.89
N ASN A 249 -12.24 21.16 -4.82
CA ASN A 249 -12.13 22.61 -4.91
C ASN A 249 -10.73 23.05 -5.42
N SER A 250 -10.54 24.36 -5.61
CA SER A 250 -9.27 24.93 -6.08
C SER A 250 -8.11 24.75 -5.09
N ASN A 251 -8.40 24.43 -3.83
CA ASN A 251 -7.41 24.17 -2.78
C ASN A 251 -7.06 22.69 -2.66
N GLY A 252 -7.56 21.83 -3.55
CA GLY A 252 -7.29 20.39 -3.54
C GLY A 252 -8.00 19.66 -2.40
N ARG A 253 -9.16 20.16 -1.95
CA ARG A 253 -9.98 19.54 -0.89
C ARG A 253 -11.35 19.13 -1.43
N TRP A 254 -11.83 17.97 -0.97
CA TRP A 254 -13.17 17.50 -1.29
C TRP A 254 -14.22 18.35 -0.61
N GLU A 255 -15.22 18.77 -1.38
CA GLU A 255 -16.40 19.47 -0.89
C GLU A 255 -17.66 18.77 -1.40
N THR A 256 -18.68 18.68 -0.55
CA THR A 256 -20.00 18.16 -0.96
C THR A 256 -20.61 19.11 -1.97
N ALA A 257 -20.75 18.63 -3.21
CA ALA A 257 -21.41 19.36 -4.29
C ALA A 257 -22.92 19.10 -4.32
N GLY A 258 -23.38 17.99 -3.74
CA GLY A 258 -24.79 17.76 -3.43
C GLY A 258 -25.09 16.38 -2.83
N GLU A 259 -26.34 16.20 -2.43
CA GLU A 259 -26.88 14.98 -1.80
C GLU A 259 -27.84 14.26 -2.75
N CYS A 260 -27.75 12.93 -2.80
CA CYS A 260 -28.73 12.08 -3.46
C CYS A 260 -29.97 11.89 -2.58
N ALA A 261 -31.12 11.63 -3.22
CA ALA A 261 -32.32 11.25 -2.50
C ALA A 261 -32.13 9.93 -1.71
N ALA A 262 -32.95 9.70 -0.68
CA ALA A 262 -32.80 8.54 0.21
C ALA A 262 -32.87 7.18 -0.51
N ASP A 263 -33.63 7.11 -1.61
CA ASP A 263 -33.80 5.95 -2.49
C ASP A 263 -32.76 5.91 -3.64
N GLN A 264 -31.82 6.84 -3.66
CA GLN A 264 -30.76 6.93 -4.66
C GLN A 264 -29.38 6.65 -4.07
N HIS A 265 -28.46 6.27 -4.95
CA HIS A 265 -27.04 6.14 -4.65
C HIS A 265 -26.24 7.00 -5.63
N CYS A 266 -25.13 7.55 -5.15
CA CYS A 266 -24.22 8.23 -6.06
C CYS A 266 -23.50 7.20 -6.90
N LYS A 267 -23.40 7.47 -8.20
CA LYS A 267 -22.61 6.68 -9.14
C LYS A 267 -21.73 7.58 -9.98
N LEU A 268 -20.44 7.28 -9.97
CA LEU A 268 -19.47 7.92 -10.84
C LEU A 268 -19.43 7.20 -12.20
N HIS A 269 -19.60 7.93 -13.31
CA HIS A 269 -19.59 7.36 -14.66
C HIS A 269 -18.16 7.20 -15.20
N SER A 270 -17.84 6.05 -15.81
CA SER A 270 -16.46 5.71 -16.21
C SER A 270 -16.01 6.44 -17.45
N ALA A 271 -16.96 6.81 -18.31
CA ALA A 271 -16.68 7.44 -19.59
C ALA A 271 -16.24 8.91 -19.42
N ASN A 272 -16.76 9.60 -18.41
CA ASN A 272 -16.59 11.04 -18.26
C ASN A 272 -16.26 11.48 -16.83
N THR A 273 -16.16 10.56 -15.87
CA THR A 273 -15.87 10.84 -14.46
C THR A 273 -16.85 11.83 -13.80
N VAL A 274 -18.07 11.93 -14.34
CA VAL A 274 -19.13 12.77 -13.78
C VAL A 274 -19.99 11.92 -12.85
N PRO A 275 -20.31 12.39 -11.63
CA PRO A 275 -21.20 11.69 -10.72
C PRO A 275 -22.67 11.97 -11.06
N SER A 276 -23.54 11.02 -10.75
CA SER A 276 -25.00 11.19 -10.82
C SER A 276 -25.68 10.38 -9.72
N CYS A 277 -26.83 10.84 -9.24
CA CYS A 277 -27.68 10.06 -8.37
C CYS A 277 -28.57 9.12 -9.19
N GLU A 278 -28.41 7.81 -8.97
CA GLU A 278 -29.21 6.77 -9.61
C GLU A 278 -30.08 6.06 -8.58
N ALA A 279 -31.29 5.63 -8.97
CA ALA A 279 -32.16 4.84 -8.11
C ALA A 279 -31.44 3.57 -7.62
N LYS A 280 -31.58 3.25 -6.33
CA LYS A 280 -31.14 1.96 -5.78
C LYS A 280 -31.95 0.86 -6.47
N LYS A 281 -31.28 -0.18 -6.97
CA LYS A 281 -32.00 -1.34 -7.51
C LYS A 281 -32.85 -1.97 -6.39
N PRO A 282 -34.09 -2.39 -6.66
CA PRO A 282 -34.86 -3.16 -5.69
C PRO A 282 -34.05 -4.39 -5.30
N SER A 283 -33.91 -4.65 -3.99
CA SER A 283 -33.37 -5.91 -3.50
C SER A 283 -34.18 -7.05 -4.14
N ALA A 284 -33.53 -7.91 -4.90
CA ALA A 284 -34.17 -9.13 -5.39
C ALA A 284 -34.48 -10.00 -4.16
N ASN A 285 -35.76 -10.12 -3.82
CA ASN A 285 -36.26 -11.09 -2.84
C ASN A 285 -36.10 -12.51 -3.36
#